data_AF-A0A9D1N1H3-F1
#
_entry.id   AF-A0A9D1N1H3-F1
#
_cell.length_a   1.000
_cell.length_b   1.000
_cell.length_c   1.000
_cell.angle_alpha   90.00
_cell.angle_beta   90.00
_cell.angle_gamma   90.00
#
_symmetry.space_group_name_H-M   'P 1'
#
loop_
_entity.id
_entity.type
_entity.pdbx_description
1 polymer ?
#
loop_
_entity_poly.entity_id
_entity_poly.type
_entity_poly.pdbx_seq_one_letter_code
_entity_poly.pdbx_strand_id
1 'polypeptide(L)'
;MPDYLTKEEIRQWRSSLERITLEEYAKRLGKVISDEKETNDMVDMVYKHSAPVRYVSNDESSVVKNNFKAERISSLAQQSFEREKEISLEKAERDLRKTLNKNKQAEKAAIAKAKELKEVKKAEVKPVMKSKPEPKVQVKQVKPAVVAQETEDIQITFKKNLTPREQAVFEHFLNNKNSIVYAKELAQVLDLPRDYVYKYIKNLRAKMNENAIQNADNGGFVLTVN
;
A
#
# COMPACT_ATOMS: atom_id res chain seq x y z
N MET A 1 -30.97 16.86 35.08
CA MET A 1 -30.60 17.24 33.70
C MET A 1 -29.75 16.10 33.15
N PRO A 2 -29.95 15.62 31.91
CA PRO A 2 -29.10 14.59 31.35
C PRO A 2 -27.68 15.15 31.17
N ASP A 3 -26.69 14.46 31.73
CA ASP A 3 -25.28 14.85 31.68
C ASP A 3 -24.67 14.71 30.27
N TYR A 4 -25.35 13.94 29.40
CA TYR A 4 -24.92 13.61 28.05
C TYR A 4 -25.80 14.25 26.97
N LEU A 5 -25.26 14.37 25.77
CA LEU A 5 -25.97 14.86 24.59
C LEU A 5 -27.17 13.96 24.24
N THR A 6 -28.33 14.60 24.04
CA THR A 6 -29.52 13.93 23.54
C THR A 6 -29.45 13.72 22.02
N LYS A 7 -30.26 12.81 21.49
CA LYS A 7 -30.31 12.54 20.04
C LYS A 7 -30.70 13.78 19.22
N GLU A 8 -31.51 14.66 19.79
CA GLU A 8 -31.94 15.90 19.14
C GLU A 8 -30.81 16.90 19.04
N GLU A 9 -30.02 17.07 20.10
CA GLU A 9 -28.82 17.92 20.13
C GLU A 9 -27.74 17.40 19.16
N ILE A 10 -27.52 16.08 19.09
CA ILE A 10 -26.61 15.48 18.09
C ILE A 10 -27.11 15.76 16.68
N ARG A 11 -28.43 15.69 16.45
CA ARG A 11 -29.02 16.00 15.15
C ARG A 11 -28.85 17.47 14.79
N GLN A 12 -29.05 18.37 15.75
CA GLN A 12 -28.83 19.81 15.58
C GLN A 12 -27.38 20.12 15.24
N TRP A 13 -26.42 19.52 15.96
CA TRP A 13 -25.00 19.63 15.66
C TRP A 13 -24.67 19.18 14.23
N ARG A 14 -25.17 18.01 13.80
CA ARG A 14 -24.97 17.51 12.43
C ARG A 14 -25.58 18.41 11.35
N SER A 15 -26.68 19.09 11.67
CA SER A 15 -27.32 20.05 10.77
C SER A 15 -26.71 21.46 10.84
N SER A 16 -25.87 21.73 11.84
CA SER A 16 -25.24 23.03 12.00
C SER A 16 -24.19 23.24 10.90
N LEU A 17 -24.12 24.45 10.37
CA LEU A 17 -23.06 24.85 9.44
C LEU A 17 -21.76 25.21 10.18
N GLU A 18 -21.77 25.14 11.51
CA GLU A 18 -20.64 25.44 12.36
C GLU A 18 -19.59 24.33 12.24
N ARG A 19 -18.32 24.68 12.01
CA ARG A 19 -17.21 23.73 11.93
C ARG A 19 -16.66 23.40 13.32
N ILE A 20 -17.55 23.00 14.23
CA ILE A 20 -17.21 22.66 15.61
C ILE A 20 -17.22 21.15 15.81
N THR A 21 -16.34 20.69 16.68
CA THR A 21 -16.31 19.28 17.08
C THR A 21 -17.54 18.95 17.94
N LEU A 22 -17.90 17.67 18.01
CA LEU A 22 -18.99 17.23 18.90
C LEU A 22 -18.68 17.55 20.36
N GLU A 23 -17.39 17.57 20.73
CA GLU A 23 -16.91 17.87 22.09
C GLU A 23 -17.09 19.34 22.45
N GLU A 24 -16.76 20.25 21.54
CA GLU A 24 -16.97 21.68 21.73
C GLU A 24 -18.47 22.01 21.81
N TYR A 25 -19.28 21.36 20.98
CA TYR A 25 -20.74 21.50 21.04
C TYR A 25 -21.31 20.99 22.37
N ALA A 26 -20.79 19.86 22.89
CA ALA A 26 -21.15 19.35 24.21
C ALA A 26 -20.75 20.33 25.33
N LYS A 27 -19.50 20.83 25.32
CA LYS A 27 -19.01 21.83 26.27
C LYS A 27 -19.84 23.11 26.27
N ARG A 28 -20.28 23.58 25.09
CA ARG A 28 -21.15 24.77 24.95
C ARG A 28 -22.52 24.57 25.60
N LEU A 29 -23.06 23.36 25.56
CA LEU A 29 -24.31 22.99 26.24
C LEU A 29 -24.09 22.60 27.71
N GLY A 30 -22.85 22.64 28.21
CA GLY A 30 -22.50 22.22 29.57
C GLY A 30 -22.61 20.71 29.79
N LYS A 31 -22.54 19.92 28.72
CA LYS A 31 -22.70 18.46 28.73
C LYS A 31 -21.38 17.77 28.45
N VAL A 32 -21.22 16.58 29.00
CA VAL A 32 -20.03 15.73 28.79
C VAL A 32 -20.35 14.74 27.68
N ILE A 33 -19.37 14.40 26.86
CA ILE A 33 -19.51 13.28 25.91
C ILE A 33 -19.40 11.99 26.70
N SER A 34 -20.26 11.02 26.42
CA SER A 34 -20.13 9.70 27.04
C SER A 34 -18.73 9.19 26.84
N ASP A 35 -18.06 8.88 27.95
CA ASP A 35 -16.75 8.23 27.91
C ASP A 35 -16.81 7.02 26.97
N GLU A 36 -15.67 6.71 26.35
CA GLU A 36 -15.55 5.57 25.45
C GLU A 36 -16.20 4.36 26.10
N LYS A 37 -17.19 3.79 25.40
CA LYS A 37 -17.85 2.58 25.87
C LYS A 37 -16.77 1.55 26.14
N GLU A 38 -16.70 1.07 27.37
CA GLU A 38 -15.81 -0.01 27.71
C GLU A 38 -16.10 -1.21 26.81
N THR A 39 -15.17 -1.49 25.90
CA THR A 39 -15.20 -2.68 25.08
C THR A 39 -14.92 -3.86 25.99
N ASN A 40 -15.87 -4.78 26.08
CA ASN A 40 -15.68 -6.09 26.70
C ASN A 40 -15.02 -7.05 25.69
N ASP A 41 -13.99 -6.56 24.99
CA ASP A 41 -13.13 -7.35 24.12
C ASP A 41 -12.00 -7.95 24.98
N MET A 42 -11.61 -9.20 24.70
CA MET A 42 -10.50 -9.84 25.38
C MET A 42 -9.20 -9.05 25.23
N VAL A 43 -8.98 -8.41 24.07
CA VAL A 43 -7.77 -7.61 23.83
C VAL A 43 -7.76 -6.42 24.78
N ASP A 44 -8.84 -5.65 24.86
CA ASP A 44 -8.94 -4.49 25.75
C ASP A 44 -8.90 -4.89 27.23
N MET A 45 -9.49 -6.03 27.59
CA MET A 45 -9.41 -6.58 28.94
C MET A 45 -7.96 -6.91 29.32
N VAL A 46 -7.22 -7.57 28.42
CA VAL A 46 -5.79 -7.84 28.62
C VAL A 46 -5.01 -6.54 28.73
N TYR A 47 -5.25 -5.55 27.87
CA TYR A 47 -4.51 -4.30 27.90
C TYR A 47 -4.82 -3.43 29.14
N LYS A 48 -6.08 -3.31 29.55
CA LYS A 48 -6.52 -2.56 30.75
C LYS A 48 -5.98 -3.18 32.04
N HIS A 49 -5.93 -4.51 32.10
CA HIS A 49 -5.35 -5.22 33.24
C HIS A 49 -3.83 -5.45 33.10
N SER A 50 -3.23 -5.14 31.94
CA SER A 50 -1.77 -5.16 31.72
C SER A 50 -1.07 -3.92 32.26
N ALA A 51 -1.52 -3.41 33.41
CA ALA A 51 -0.63 -2.62 34.26
C ALA A 51 0.71 -3.37 34.36
N PRO A 52 1.86 -2.67 34.30
CA PRO A 52 3.16 -3.33 34.24
C PRO A 52 3.18 -4.33 35.37
N VAL A 53 3.41 -5.59 35.05
CA VAL A 53 3.39 -6.71 36.00
C VAL A 53 4.40 -6.43 37.11
N ARG A 54 3.98 -5.62 38.10
CA ARG A 54 4.49 -5.67 39.44
C ARG A 54 3.89 -6.97 39.95
N TYR A 55 4.74 -7.98 40.04
CA TYR A 55 4.49 -9.12 40.91
C TYR A 55 4.32 -8.57 42.33
N VAL A 56 3.11 -8.11 42.66
CA VAL A 56 2.67 -8.01 44.04
C VAL A 56 1.94 -9.30 44.29
N SER A 57 2.60 -10.17 45.04
CA SER A 57 2.07 -11.39 45.60
C SER A 57 0.65 -11.18 46.10
N ASN A 58 -0.31 -11.87 45.51
CA ASN A 58 -1.46 -12.34 46.27
C ASN A 58 -1.05 -13.70 46.82
N ASP A 59 -0.64 -13.71 48.08
CA ASP A 59 -0.55 -14.93 48.89
C ASP A 59 -1.92 -15.60 48.84
N GLU A 60 -2.02 -16.75 48.16
CA GLU A 60 -2.33 -18.02 48.81
C GLU A 60 -2.47 -19.13 47.74
N SER A 61 -1.78 -20.24 47.97
CA SER A 61 -1.99 -21.56 47.36
C SER A 61 -1.57 -21.76 45.89
N SER A 62 -0.27 -22.02 45.68
CA SER A 62 0.25 -23.37 45.35
C SER A 62 1.61 -23.27 44.66
N VAL A 63 2.63 -23.62 45.44
CA VAL A 63 4.03 -23.68 45.05
C VAL A 63 4.23 -24.88 44.12
N VAL A 64 4.33 -24.65 42.81
CA VAL A 64 5.06 -25.55 41.91
C VAL A 64 6.24 -24.78 41.32
N LYS A 65 7.40 -25.02 41.95
CA LYS A 65 8.70 -24.44 41.63
C LYS A 65 9.13 -24.84 40.21
N ASN A 66 9.01 -23.91 39.26
CA ASN A 66 9.73 -23.98 37.99
C ASN A 66 10.69 -22.78 37.85
N ASN A 67 11.56 -22.60 38.86
CA ASN A 67 12.54 -21.51 38.92
C ASN A 67 13.87 -21.81 38.20
N PHE A 68 13.93 -22.71 37.19
CA PHE A 68 15.22 -23.10 36.59
C PHE A 68 15.49 -22.64 35.16
N LYS A 69 14.67 -21.73 34.58
CA LYS A 69 14.87 -21.33 33.18
C LYS A 69 14.49 -19.90 32.78
N ALA A 70 14.11 -19.02 33.72
CA ALA A 70 13.77 -17.64 33.36
C ALA A 70 15.01 -16.78 33.05
N GLU A 71 16.13 -16.96 33.76
CA GLU A 71 17.38 -16.22 33.51
C GLU A 71 18.12 -16.66 32.23
N ARG A 72 17.89 -17.89 31.75
CA ARG A 72 18.52 -18.39 30.52
C ARG A 72 17.89 -17.80 29.26
N ILE A 73 16.61 -17.42 29.29
CA ILE A 73 15.93 -16.92 28.09
C ILE A 73 16.40 -15.50 27.75
N SER A 74 16.62 -14.64 28.75
CA SER A 74 17.17 -13.28 28.54
C SER A 74 18.63 -13.33 28.06
N SER A 75 19.47 -14.17 28.67
CA SER A 75 20.85 -14.37 28.24
C SER A 75 20.96 -14.97 26.83
N LEU A 76 20.11 -15.95 26.50
CA LEU A 76 20.07 -16.55 25.16
C LEU A 76 19.55 -15.57 24.09
N ALA A 77 18.60 -14.71 24.45
CA ALA A 77 18.12 -13.65 23.57
C ALA A 77 19.23 -12.62 23.29
N GLN A 78 19.99 -12.23 24.31
CA GLN A 78 21.10 -11.29 24.15
C GLN A 78 22.25 -11.89 23.33
N GLN A 79 22.59 -13.17 23.56
CA GLN A 79 23.57 -13.89 22.76
C GLN A 79 23.14 -14.04 21.29
N SER A 80 21.86 -14.27 21.04
CA SER A 80 21.32 -14.38 19.68
C SER A 80 21.41 -13.04 18.95
N PHE A 81 21.12 -11.93 19.64
CA PHE A 81 21.23 -10.59 19.08
C PHE A 81 22.66 -10.19 18.76
N GLU A 82 23.62 -10.48 19.64
CA GLU A 82 25.05 -10.24 19.40
C GLU A 82 25.56 -11.06 18.21
N ARG A 83 25.16 -12.32 18.10
CA ARG A 83 25.51 -13.19 16.97
C ARG A 83 25.02 -12.65 15.63
N GLU A 84 23.77 -12.20 15.55
CA GLU A 84 23.22 -11.59 14.32
C GLU A 84 23.95 -10.30 13.93
N LYS A 85 24.36 -9.50 14.93
CA LYS A 85 25.14 -8.28 14.72
C LYS A 85 26.53 -8.60 14.17
N GLU A 86 27.22 -9.60 14.72
CA GLU A 86 28.52 -10.06 14.22
C GLU A 86 28.44 -10.59 12.79
N ILE A 87 27.45 -11.43 12.47
CA ILE A 87 27.23 -11.95 11.11
C ILE A 87 26.99 -10.81 10.12
N SER A 88 26.24 -9.79 10.53
CA SER A 88 25.96 -8.61 9.71
C SER A 88 27.22 -7.79 9.43
N LEU A 89 28.08 -7.58 10.43
CA LEU A 89 29.36 -6.89 10.26
C LEU A 89 30.33 -7.70 9.40
N GLU A 90 30.43 -9.01 9.60
CA GLU A 90 31.27 -9.90 8.79
C GLU A 90 30.83 -9.90 7.31
N LYS A 91 29.52 -9.87 7.06
CA LYS A 91 28.98 -9.75 5.70
C LYS A 91 29.35 -8.41 5.06
N ALA A 92 29.22 -7.30 5.80
CA ALA A 92 29.62 -5.97 5.34
C ALA A 92 31.13 -5.89 5.05
N GLU A 93 31.98 -6.45 5.91
CA GLU A 93 33.43 -6.53 5.68
C GLU A 93 33.78 -7.39 4.46
N ARG A 94 33.12 -8.54 4.30
CA ARG A 94 33.33 -9.44 3.15
C ARG A 94 32.97 -8.74 1.85
N ASP A 95 31.91 -7.93 1.84
CA ASP A 95 31.51 -7.16 0.66
C ASP A 95 32.46 -5.98 0.39
N LEU A 96 32.95 -5.30 1.43
CA LEU A 96 34.00 -4.28 1.29
C LEU A 96 35.32 -4.86 0.73
N ARG A 97 35.71 -6.06 1.17
CA ARG A 97 36.89 -6.76 0.64
C ARG A 97 36.72 -7.14 -0.84
N LYS A 98 35.51 -7.56 -1.25
CA LYS A 98 35.21 -7.83 -2.67
C LYS A 98 35.29 -6.57 -3.53
N THR A 99 34.77 -5.44 -3.06
CA THR A 99 34.84 -4.18 -3.82
C THR A 99 36.28 -3.68 -3.94
N LEU A 100 37.08 -3.76 -2.87
CA LEU A 100 38.51 -3.42 -2.90
C LEU A 100 39.30 -4.32 -3.85
N ASN A 101 39.05 -5.62 -3.85
CA ASN A 101 39.73 -6.55 -4.77
C ASN A 101 39.32 -6.34 -6.23
N LYS A 102 38.04 -6.04 -6.50
CA LYS A 102 37.54 -5.69 -7.84
C LYS A 102 38.20 -4.40 -8.36
N ASN A 103 38.37 -3.40 -7.50
CA ASN A 103 39.06 -2.15 -7.86
C ASN A 103 40.56 -2.37 -8.11
N LYS A 104 41.25 -3.19 -7.30
CA LYS A 104 42.66 -3.57 -7.52
C LYS A 104 42.87 -4.35 -8.83
N GLN A 105 41.91 -5.19 -9.22
CA GLN A 105 41.95 -5.90 -10.51
C GLN A 105 41.68 -4.96 -11.70
N ALA A 106 40.77 -3.99 -11.55
CA ALA A 106 40.51 -2.97 -12.56
C ALA A 106 41.73 -2.04 -12.77
N GLU A 107 42.43 -1.67 -11.69
CA GLU A 107 43.64 -0.85 -11.74
C GLU A 107 44.82 -1.59 -12.40
N LYS A 108 45.01 -2.89 -12.07
CA LYS A 108 46.01 -3.73 -12.76
C LYS A 108 45.69 -3.94 -14.25
N ALA A 109 44.41 -4.06 -14.63
CA ALA A 109 43.99 -4.16 -16.03
C ALA A 109 44.14 -2.84 -16.80
N ALA A 110 43.94 -1.69 -16.14
CA ALA A 110 44.17 -0.37 -16.73
C ALA A 110 45.68 -0.10 -16.98
N ILE A 111 46.55 -0.52 -16.06
CA ILE A 111 48.01 -0.41 -16.20
C ILE A 111 48.55 -1.35 -17.31
N ALA A 112 47.96 -2.53 -17.48
CA ALA A 112 48.29 -3.43 -18.60
C ALA A 112 47.89 -2.83 -19.97
N LYS A 113 46.70 -2.23 -20.07
CA LYS A 113 46.25 -1.54 -21.29
C LYS A 113 47.03 -0.25 -21.61
N ALA A 114 47.59 0.43 -20.60
CA ALA A 114 48.42 1.61 -20.81
C ALA A 114 49.84 1.30 -21.35
N LYS A 115 50.31 0.05 -21.24
CA LYS A 115 51.58 -0.39 -21.85
C LYS A 115 51.45 -0.80 -23.32
N GLU A 116 50.23 -1.06 -23.80
CA GLU A 116 49.96 -1.52 -25.17
C GLU A 116 49.62 -0.37 -26.15
N LEU A 117 49.44 0.86 -25.65
CA LEU A 117 48.99 2.03 -26.44
C LEU A 117 50.09 3.06 -26.78
N LYS A 118 51.38 2.66 -26.76
CA LYS A 118 52.50 3.53 -27.19
C LYS A 118 53.04 3.27 -28.59
N GLU A 119 52.45 2.32 -29.33
CA GLU A 119 52.80 2.07 -30.73
C GLU A 119 51.63 2.54 -31.63
N VAL A 120 51.96 3.17 -32.75
CA VAL A 120 51.02 3.70 -33.77
C VAL A 120 50.39 5.08 -33.48
N LYS A 121 51.25 6.10 -33.59
CA LYS A 121 50.88 7.43 -34.12
C LYS A 121 50.54 7.27 -35.62
N LYS A 122 49.54 8.01 -36.15
CA LYS A 122 49.71 9.06 -37.19
C LYS A 122 48.41 9.37 -37.99
N ALA A 123 48.06 10.66 -38.01
CA ALA A 123 47.22 11.42 -38.97
C ALA A 123 45.69 11.08 -39.02
N GLU A 124 44.73 12.01 -39.20
CA GLU A 124 44.73 13.40 -39.70
C GLU A 124 43.47 14.17 -39.20
N VAL A 125 43.24 15.39 -39.72
CA VAL A 125 42.75 16.60 -39.02
C VAL A 125 41.35 17.10 -39.46
N LYS A 126 40.64 17.70 -38.49
CA LYS A 126 39.47 18.64 -38.42
C LYS A 126 39.34 19.76 -39.53
N PRO A 127 38.37 20.74 -39.52
CA PRO A 127 36.93 20.83 -39.10
C PRO A 127 35.97 21.86 -39.86
N VAL A 128 34.64 21.81 -39.57
CA VAL A 128 33.62 22.88 -39.22
C VAL A 128 33.23 24.08 -40.14
N MET A 129 31.89 24.38 -40.25
CA MET A 129 31.20 25.71 -40.07
C MET A 129 29.63 25.57 -40.08
N LYS A 130 28.85 25.90 -39.00
CA LYS A 130 28.12 27.16 -38.60
C LYS A 130 26.86 27.48 -39.46
N SER A 131 25.67 27.96 -39.02
CA SER A 131 25.22 28.83 -37.90
C SER A 131 23.65 28.90 -37.75
N LYS A 132 23.16 29.34 -36.58
CA LYS A 132 21.76 29.71 -36.16
C LYS A 132 21.38 31.16 -36.60
N PRO A 133 20.10 31.64 -36.62
CA PRO A 133 19.43 32.27 -35.44
C PRO A 133 17.87 32.12 -35.34
N GLU A 134 17.30 32.59 -34.22
CA GLU A 134 15.89 32.64 -33.71
C GLU A 134 15.27 34.08 -33.88
N PRO A 135 14.07 34.54 -33.37
CA PRO A 135 12.82 33.94 -32.79
C PRO A 135 11.44 34.69 -33.09
N LYS A 136 10.35 34.32 -32.36
CA LYS A 136 9.04 35.02 -31.99
C LYS A 136 7.85 34.94 -33.01
N VAL A 137 6.55 34.64 -32.72
CA VAL A 137 5.62 34.89 -31.58
C VAL A 137 4.24 34.14 -31.74
N GLN A 138 3.69 33.59 -30.63
CA GLN A 138 2.28 33.44 -30.15
C GLN A 138 1.12 32.58 -30.78
N VAL A 139 0.63 31.64 -29.94
CA VAL A 139 -0.78 31.30 -29.51
C VAL A 139 -1.82 30.76 -30.52
N LYS A 140 -2.24 29.49 -30.36
CA LYS A 140 -3.67 29.06 -30.27
C LYS A 140 -3.84 27.58 -29.87
N GLN A 141 -4.95 27.33 -29.17
CA GLN A 141 -5.42 26.13 -28.48
C GLN A 141 -5.61 24.90 -29.42
N VAL A 142 -5.24 23.69 -28.98
CA VAL A 142 -5.78 22.45 -29.57
C VAL A 142 -5.91 21.34 -28.51
N LYS A 143 -7.10 20.74 -28.50
CA LYS A 143 -7.59 19.58 -27.73
C LYS A 143 -6.66 18.35 -27.91
N PRO A 144 -6.44 17.50 -26.89
CA PRO A 144 -5.75 16.25 -27.09
C PRO A 144 -6.66 15.28 -27.87
N ALA A 145 -6.22 14.98 -29.10
CA ALA A 145 -6.73 13.90 -29.92
C ALA A 145 -6.46 12.57 -29.22
N VAL A 146 -7.51 11.92 -28.74
CA VAL A 146 -7.47 10.52 -28.32
C VAL A 146 -7.65 9.69 -29.58
N VAL A 147 -6.63 8.88 -29.86
CA VAL A 147 -6.57 7.88 -30.90
C VAL A 147 -7.75 6.92 -30.72
N ALA A 148 -8.64 6.90 -31.71
CA ALA A 148 -9.73 5.97 -31.82
C ALA A 148 -9.16 4.55 -31.95
N GLN A 149 -9.30 3.75 -30.90
CA GLN A 149 -9.35 2.31 -31.03
C GLN A 149 -10.82 1.95 -31.21
N GLU A 150 -11.09 1.16 -32.24
CA GLU A 150 -12.41 0.71 -32.68
C GLU A 150 -13.19 0.13 -31.50
N THR A 151 -14.09 0.93 -30.93
CA THR A 151 -15.02 0.45 -29.92
C THR A 151 -16.10 -0.32 -30.66
N GLU A 152 -16.00 -1.65 -30.67
CA GLU A 152 -17.18 -2.48 -30.87
C GLU A 152 -18.28 -1.94 -29.95
N ASP A 153 -19.44 -1.61 -30.51
CA ASP A 153 -20.55 -0.98 -29.81
C ASP A 153 -21.15 -1.96 -28.80
N ILE A 154 -20.54 -2.02 -27.62
CA ILE A 154 -21.05 -2.76 -26.49
C ILE A 154 -22.23 -1.97 -25.93
N GLN A 155 -23.46 -2.42 -26.23
CA GLN A 155 -24.69 -1.89 -25.62
C GLN A 155 -24.83 -2.32 -24.16
N ILE A 156 -23.94 -1.83 -23.29
CA ILE A 156 -24.10 -1.96 -21.85
C ILE A 156 -24.80 -0.70 -21.34
N THR A 157 -26.02 -0.88 -20.83
CA THR A 157 -26.78 0.17 -20.18
C THR A 157 -26.48 0.20 -18.68
N PHE A 158 -26.08 1.37 -18.19
CA PHE A 158 -25.86 1.61 -16.76
C PHE A 158 -27.05 2.35 -16.16
N LYS A 159 -27.60 1.83 -15.06
CA LYS A 159 -28.68 2.48 -14.31
C LYS A 159 -28.15 3.61 -13.41
N LYS A 160 -26.87 3.54 -13.03
CA LYS A 160 -26.20 4.46 -12.10
C LYS A 160 -24.72 4.60 -12.47
N ASN A 161 -24.12 5.75 -12.13
CA ASN A 161 -22.70 6.00 -12.36
C ASN A 161 -21.80 5.02 -11.57
N LEU A 162 -20.72 4.57 -12.21
CA LEU A 162 -19.72 3.70 -11.62
C LEU A 162 -18.77 4.49 -10.72
N THR A 163 -18.35 3.87 -9.62
CA THR A 163 -17.24 4.39 -8.81
C THR A 163 -15.91 4.11 -9.50
N PRO A 164 -14.82 4.83 -9.20
CA PRO A 164 -13.52 4.61 -9.84
C PRO A 164 -13.01 3.16 -9.72
N ARG A 165 -13.30 2.50 -8.60
CA ARG A 165 -12.92 1.09 -8.38
C ARG A 165 -13.75 0.13 -9.22
N GLU A 166 -15.06 0.35 -9.31
CA GLU A 166 -15.94 -0.44 -10.19
C GLU A 166 -15.57 -0.24 -11.66
N GLN A 167 -15.18 0.97 -12.04
CA GLN A 167 -14.73 1.29 -13.39
C GLN A 167 -13.46 0.50 -13.74
N ALA A 168 -12.47 0.42 -12.84
CA ALA A 168 -11.26 -0.38 -13.06
C ALA A 168 -11.57 -1.88 -13.20
N VAL A 169 -12.50 -2.41 -12.40
CA VAL A 169 -12.99 -3.80 -12.55
C VAL A 169 -13.65 -4.00 -13.90
N PHE A 170 -14.51 -3.06 -14.30
CA PHE A 170 -15.21 -3.12 -15.57
C PHE A 170 -14.25 -3.05 -16.77
N GLU A 171 -13.27 -2.15 -16.74
CA GLU A 171 -12.22 -2.06 -17.76
C GLU A 171 -11.42 -3.35 -17.87
N HIS A 172 -11.11 -4.00 -16.75
CA HIS A 172 -10.45 -5.31 -16.78
C HIS A 172 -11.33 -6.39 -17.44
N PHE A 173 -12.65 -6.36 -17.23
CA PHE A 173 -13.57 -7.25 -17.94
C PHE A 173 -13.69 -6.92 -19.44
N LEU A 174 -13.66 -5.64 -19.82
CA LEU A 174 -13.67 -5.22 -21.21
C LEU A 174 -12.41 -5.66 -21.97
N ASN A 175 -11.27 -5.68 -21.29
CA ASN A 175 -10.02 -6.19 -21.86
C ASN A 175 -10.05 -7.72 -22.01
N ASN A 176 -10.85 -8.42 -21.20
CA ASN A 176 -10.97 -9.88 -21.15
C ASN A 176 -12.39 -10.34 -21.52
N LYS A 177 -12.94 -9.83 -22.63
CA LYS A 177 -14.29 -10.20 -23.09
C LYS A 177 -14.41 -11.71 -23.28
N ASN A 178 -15.52 -12.30 -22.85
CA ASN A 178 -15.81 -13.74 -22.97
C ASN A 178 -14.75 -14.69 -22.35
N SER A 179 -13.82 -14.16 -21.54
CA SER A 179 -12.83 -14.93 -20.80
C SER A 179 -13.18 -14.99 -19.32
N ILE A 180 -12.70 -16.04 -18.64
CA ILE A 180 -12.88 -16.21 -17.20
C ILE A 180 -11.85 -15.33 -16.49
N VAL A 181 -12.34 -14.30 -15.82
CA VAL A 181 -11.52 -13.44 -14.95
C VAL A 181 -11.63 -13.94 -13.52
N TYR A 182 -10.48 -14.24 -12.90
CA TYR A 182 -10.46 -14.73 -11.53
C TYR A 182 -10.47 -13.59 -10.50
N ALA A 183 -11.12 -13.83 -9.36
CA ALA A 183 -11.10 -12.87 -8.24
C ALA A 183 -9.67 -12.56 -7.75
N LYS A 184 -8.71 -13.47 -7.94
CA LYS A 184 -7.30 -13.27 -7.61
C LYS A 184 -6.66 -12.16 -8.45
N GLU A 185 -6.99 -12.09 -9.74
CA GLU A 185 -6.43 -11.10 -10.66
C GLU A 185 -7.05 -9.73 -10.42
N LEU A 186 -8.37 -9.68 -10.23
CA LEU A 186 -9.08 -8.45 -9.88
C LEU A 186 -8.60 -7.86 -8.55
N ALA A 187 -8.25 -8.71 -7.58
CA ALA A 187 -7.66 -8.28 -6.32
C ALA A 187 -6.31 -7.57 -6.52
N GLN A 188 -5.48 -8.08 -7.44
CA GLN A 188 -4.19 -7.46 -7.77
C GLN A 188 -4.37 -6.13 -8.51
N VAL A 189 -5.34 -6.04 -9.42
CA VAL A 189 -5.62 -4.79 -10.16
C VAL A 189 -6.13 -3.68 -9.23
N LEU A 190 -6.91 -4.04 -8.21
CA LEU A 190 -7.48 -3.08 -7.28
C LEU A 190 -6.59 -2.78 -6.07
N ASP A 191 -5.51 -3.52 -5.87
CA ASP A 191 -4.71 -3.56 -4.63
C ASP A 191 -5.57 -3.81 -3.37
N LEU A 192 -6.59 -4.67 -3.49
CA LEU A 192 -7.50 -5.01 -2.39
C LEU A 192 -7.50 -6.51 -2.06
N PRO A 193 -7.78 -6.88 -0.80
CA PRO A 193 -8.05 -8.27 -0.46
C PRO A 193 -9.18 -8.87 -1.30
N ARG A 194 -9.07 -10.19 -1.58
CA ARG A 194 -10.02 -10.94 -2.41
C ARG A 194 -11.48 -10.81 -1.94
N ASP A 195 -11.70 -10.69 -0.64
CA ASP A 195 -13.05 -10.58 -0.06
C ASP A 195 -13.81 -9.33 -0.54
N TYR A 196 -13.09 -8.24 -0.82
CA TYR A 196 -13.70 -7.02 -1.32
C TYR A 196 -14.08 -7.10 -2.81
N VAL A 197 -13.45 -7.98 -3.59
CA VAL A 197 -13.74 -8.14 -5.03
C VAL A 197 -15.20 -8.55 -5.23
N TYR A 198 -15.70 -9.51 -4.46
CA TYR A 198 -17.09 -9.95 -4.53
C TYR A 198 -18.09 -8.84 -4.25
N LYS A 199 -17.77 -7.94 -3.30
CA LYS A 199 -18.60 -6.76 -3.00
C LYS A 199 -18.69 -5.83 -4.20
N TYR A 200 -17.57 -5.55 -4.87
CA TYR A 200 -17.56 -4.69 -6.05
C TYR A 200 -18.26 -5.32 -7.25
N ILE A 201 -18.10 -6.63 -7.47
CA ILE A 201 -18.83 -7.35 -8.52
C ILE A 201 -20.34 -7.33 -8.24
N LYS A 202 -20.76 -7.54 -6.99
CA LYS A 202 -22.17 -7.44 -6.58
C LYS A 202 -22.74 -6.04 -6.85
N ASN A 203 -21.99 -4.99 -6.48
CA ASN A 203 -22.42 -3.62 -6.73
C ASN A 203 -22.49 -3.30 -8.23
N LEU A 204 -21.52 -3.79 -9.00
CA LEU A 204 -21.42 -3.57 -10.44
C LEU A 204 -22.57 -4.27 -11.17
N ARG A 205 -22.94 -5.49 -10.78
CA ARG A 205 -24.18 -6.17 -11.23
C ARG A 205 -25.44 -5.37 -10.94
N ALA A 206 -25.54 -4.76 -9.76
CA ALA A 206 -26.70 -3.94 -9.39
C ALA A 206 -26.78 -2.62 -10.20
N LYS A 207 -25.65 -2.13 -10.71
CA LYS A 207 -25.57 -0.91 -11.55
C LYS A 207 -25.72 -1.21 -13.04
N MET A 208 -25.35 -2.42 -13.47
CA MET A 208 -25.50 -2.94 -14.83
C MET A 208 -26.76 -3.80 -14.94
N ASN A 209 -26.93 -4.45 -16.09
CA ASN A 209 -27.92 -5.51 -16.26
C ASN A 209 -27.43 -6.77 -15.53
N GLU A 210 -28.32 -7.42 -14.78
CA GLU A 210 -28.00 -8.57 -13.92
C GLU A 210 -27.40 -9.75 -14.70
N ASN A 211 -27.68 -9.84 -16.01
CA ASN A 211 -27.23 -10.92 -16.88
C ASN A 211 -25.89 -10.64 -17.60
N ALA A 212 -25.30 -9.44 -17.44
CA ALA A 212 -24.07 -9.09 -18.16
C ALA A 212 -22.84 -9.85 -17.64
N ILE A 213 -22.76 -10.10 -16.33
CA ILE A 213 -21.61 -10.79 -15.70
C ILE A 213 -22.09 -12.08 -15.05
N GLN A 214 -21.70 -13.20 -15.63
CA GLN A 214 -22.04 -14.53 -15.14
C GLN A 214 -20.94 -15.08 -14.22
N ASN A 215 -21.34 -15.94 -13.28
CA ASN A 215 -20.38 -16.73 -12.50
C ASN A 215 -19.85 -17.86 -13.38
N ALA A 216 -18.55 -18.06 -13.38
CA ALA A 216 -17.90 -19.20 -14.00
C ALA A 216 -17.37 -20.16 -12.91
N ASP A 217 -16.79 -21.28 -13.36
CA ASP A 217 -16.24 -22.29 -12.48
C ASP A 217 -15.08 -21.73 -11.64
N ASN A 218 -14.86 -22.35 -10.47
CA ASN A 218 -13.76 -22.03 -9.54
C ASN A 218 -13.71 -20.57 -9.06
N GLY A 219 -14.87 -19.90 -8.98
CA GLY A 219 -14.95 -18.53 -8.47
C GLY A 219 -14.48 -17.46 -9.46
N GLY A 220 -14.46 -17.79 -10.75
CA GLY A 220 -14.25 -16.84 -11.84
C GLY A 220 -15.54 -16.12 -12.26
N PHE A 221 -15.37 -15.08 -13.06
CA PHE A 221 -16.45 -14.26 -13.60
C PHE A 221 -16.24 -14.04 -15.09
N VAL A 222 -17.31 -14.09 -15.87
CA VAL A 222 -17.27 -13.87 -17.31
C VAL A 222 -18.21 -12.71 -17.65
N LEU A 223 -17.70 -11.73 -18.39
CA LEU A 223 -18.52 -10.71 -19.02
C LEU A 223 -18.95 -11.22 -20.39
N THR A 224 -20.25 -11.51 -20.54
CA THR A 224 -20.85 -11.90 -21.82
C THR A 224 -21.22 -10.63 -22.57
N VAL A 225 -20.52 -10.38 -23.67
CA VAL A 225 -20.82 -9.29 -24.58
C VAL A 225 -21.40 -9.93 -25.84
N ASN A 226 -22.67 -9.64 -26.12
CA ASN A 226 -23.35 -10.03 -27.36
C ASN A 226 -23.05 -9.03 -28.47
#